data_AF-A0A954GWG0-F1
#
_entry.id   AF-A0A954GWG0-F1
#
_cell.length_a   1.000
_cell.length_b   1.000
_cell.length_c   1.000
_cell.angle_alpha   90.00
_cell.angle_beta   90.00
_cell.angle_gamma   90.00
#
_symmetry.space_group_name_H-M   'P 1'
#
loop_
_entity.id
_entity.type
_entity.pdbx_description
1 polymer ?
#
loop_
_entity_poly.entity_id
_entity_poly.type
_entity_poly.pdbx_seq_one_letter_code
_entity_poly.pdbx_strand_id
1 'polypeptide(L)'
;MPPVNCKPVQIHPLPFRRLSSTLISRRAGRACGVTPSASSFRFGGWAVAFWVAMVVRLMPAVAQDVPVVLFEEQIRPLLIQYCADCHGPDDQQSGLRLDARHSAFRGGSSGAVILP
;
A
#
# COMPACT_ATOMS: atom_id res chain seq x y z
N MET A 1 21.13 14.02 -29.80
CA MET A 1 20.75 12.90 -28.92
C MET A 1 21.53 11.65 -29.35
N PRO A 2 22.40 11.07 -28.50
CA PRO A 2 22.93 9.73 -28.73
C PRO A 2 21.87 8.64 -28.41
N PRO A 3 21.90 7.48 -29.09
CA PRO A 3 20.94 6.39 -28.88
C PRO A 3 21.18 5.66 -27.54
N VAL A 4 20.13 5.50 -26.74
CA VAL A 4 20.17 4.85 -25.42
C VAL A 4 19.82 3.37 -25.50
N ASN A 5 20.76 2.53 -25.09
CA ASN A 5 20.69 1.06 -25.12
C ASN A 5 19.98 0.53 -23.86
N CYS A 6 18.72 0.12 -24.00
CA CYS A 6 17.92 -0.46 -22.93
C CYS A 6 18.24 -1.95 -22.77
N LYS A 7 19.20 -2.30 -21.91
CA LYS A 7 19.43 -3.70 -21.52
C LYS A 7 18.53 -4.07 -20.33
N PRO A 8 17.79 -5.18 -20.37
CA PRO A 8 16.88 -5.58 -19.30
C PRO A 8 17.67 -5.99 -18.04
N VAL A 9 17.36 -5.33 -16.92
CA VAL A 9 17.87 -5.65 -15.58
C VAL A 9 17.19 -6.92 -15.06
N GLN A 10 17.96 -7.98 -14.86
CA GLN A 10 17.50 -9.24 -14.28
C GLN A 10 17.44 -9.10 -12.76
N ILE A 11 16.24 -9.10 -12.20
CA ILE A 11 16.01 -9.13 -10.75
C ILE A 11 16.20 -10.57 -10.24
N HIS A 12 17.27 -10.81 -9.47
CA HIS A 12 17.50 -12.09 -8.81
C HIS A 12 16.57 -12.25 -7.60
N PRO A 13 15.72 -13.30 -7.54
CA PRO A 13 14.82 -13.53 -6.42
C PRO A 13 15.60 -13.99 -5.18
N LEU A 14 15.43 -13.27 -4.08
CA LEU A 14 15.89 -13.70 -2.75
C LEU A 14 15.16 -14.99 -2.31
N PRO A 15 15.82 -15.91 -1.58
CA PRO A 15 15.24 -17.19 -1.23
C PRO A 15 14.19 -17.05 -0.11
N PHE A 16 12.90 -17.01 -0.49
CA PHE A 16 11.79 -17.18 0.45
C PHE A 16 11.75 -18.63 0.97
N ARG A 17 12.33 -18.82 2.16
CA ARG A 17 12.27 -20.07 2.93
C ARG A 17 10.85 -20.29 3.43
N ARG A 18 10.13 -21.14 2.69
CA ARG A 18 8.76 -21.59 2.94
C ARG A 18 8.68 -22.35 4.27
N LEU A 19 8.22 -21.71 5.33
CA LEU A 19 7.84 -22.36 6.59
C LEU A 19 6.37 -22.76 6.51
N SER A 20 6.09 -23.95 5.97
CA SER A 20 4.75 -24.53 5.95
C SER A 20 4.49 -25.33 7.22
N SER A 21 3.56 -24.81 7.99
CA SER A 21 2.89 -25.35 9.17
C SER A 21 2.26 -26.73 8.93
N THR A 22 2.87 -27.79 9.49
CA THR A 22 2.18 -29.08 9.66
C THR A 22 1.34 -29.03 10.92
N LEU A 23 0.05 -28.86 10.66
CA LEU A 23 -1.13 -28.91 11.51
C LEU A 23 -1.01 -29.83 12.74
N ILE A 24 -1.13 -29.19 13.91
CA ILE A 24 -1.35 -29.85 15.19
C ILE A 24 -2.79 -30.41 15.20
N SER A 25 -2.87 -31.73 15.26
CA SER A 25 -4.12 -32.49 15.37
C SER A 25 -4.86 -32.11 16.65
N ARG A 26 -5.95 -31.35 16.52
CA ARG A 26 -6.83 -31.00 17.64
C ARG A 26 -7.72 -32.20 18.00
N ARG A 27 -7.29 -32.81 19.12
CA ARG A 27 -8.00 -33.68 20.06
C ARG A 27 -9.52 -33.53 20.06
N ALA A 28 -10.20 -34.61 19.71
CA ALA A 28 -11.59 -34.87 20.07
C ALA A 28 -11.73 -34.92 21.60
N GLY A 29 -12.66 -34.15 22.15
CA GLY A 29 -13.02 -34.13 23.56
C GLY A 29 -14.51 -33.85 23.70
N ARG A 30 -15.21 -34.79 24.32
CA ARG A 30 -16.66 -34.92 24.44
C ARG A 30 -17.27 -33.97 25.48
N ALA A 31 -18.57 -33.74 25.28
CA ALA A 31 -19.65 -33.62 26.28
C ALA A 31 -19.60 -32.46 27.30
N CYS A 32 -20.67 -31.68 27.39
CA CYS A 32 -21.84 -32.02 28.22
C CYS A 32 -22.92 -30.96 27.99
N GLY A 33 -24.18 -31.41 28.03
CA GLY A 33 -25.35 -30.58 27.78
C GLY A 33 -25.47 -29.44 28.77
N VAL A 34 -25.69 -28.24 28.22
CA VAL A 34 -26.41 -27.17 28.89
C VAL A 34 -27.48 -26.75 27.89
N THR A 35 -28.69 -27.27 28.04
CA THR A 35 -29.86 -26.68 27.39
C THR A 35 -30.36 -25.57 28.30
N PRO A 36 -30.16 -24.28 27.98
CA PRO A 36 -30.88 -23.23 28.67
C PRO A 36 -32.36 -23.33 28.29
N SER A 37 -33.13 -23.71 29.30
CA SER A 37 -34.58 -23.65 29.37
C SER A 37 -35.12 -22.31 28.85
N ALA A 38 -36.24 -22.44 28.14
CA ALA A 38 -37.21 -21.44 27.71
C ALA A 38 -37.09 -20.01 28.26
N SER A 39 -37.20 -19.08 27.31
CA SER A 39 -37.95 -17.82 27.45
C SER A 39 -37.47 -16.83 28.51
N SER A 40 -36.27 -16.28 28.33
CA SER A 40 -35.96 -14.92 28.75
C SER A 40 -35.69 -14.10 27.49
N PHE A 41 -36.71 -13.36 27.07
CA PHE A 41 -36.69 -12.22 26.15
C PHE A 41 -35.46 -12.14 25.23
N ARG A 42 -35.57 -12.73 24.03
CA ARG A 42 -34.65 -12.52 22.89
C ARG A 42 -34.64 -11.06 22.36
N PHE A 43 -35.16 -10.10 23.13
CA PHE A 43 -35.26 -8.69 22.77
C PHE A 43 -33.95 -7.92 22.96
N GLY A 44 -33.07 -8.33 23.88
CA GLY A 44 -31.80 -7.63 24.14
C GLY A 44 -30.79 -7.71 22.99
N GLY A 45 -30.65 -8.89 22.38
CA GLY A 45 -29.75 -9.08 21.23
C GLY A 45 -30.21 -8.31 19.99
N TRP A 46 -31.52 -8.22 19.78
CA TRP A 46 -32.10 -7.44 18.68
C TRP A 46 -31.97 -5.94 18.93
N ALA A 47 -32.14 -5.46 20.16
CA ALA A 47 -31.95 -4.04 20.50
C ALA A 47 -30.51 -3.57 20.27
N VAL A 48 -29.52 -4.36 20.68
CA VAL A 48 -28.10 -4.05 20.44
C VAL A 48 -27.77 -4.10 18.94
N ALA A 49 -28.26 -5.12 18.23
CA ALA A 49 -28.06 -5.22 16.78
C ALA A 49 -28.71 -4.05 16.03
N PHE A 50 -29.92 -3.63 16.43
CA PHE A 50 -30.61 -2.48 15.86
C PHE A 50 -29.87 -1.18 16.15
N TRP A 51 -29.39 -0.98 17.38
CA TRP A 51 -28.65 0.22 17.77
C TRP A 51 -27.32 0.33 17.01
N VAL A 52 -26.57 -0.76 16.90
CA VAL A 52 -25.33 -0.81 16.09
C VAL A 52 -25.64 -0.54 14.62
N ALA A 53 -26.66 -1.18 14.05
CA ALA A 53 -27.05 -0.95 12.66
C ALA A 53 -27.50 0.50 12.42
N MET A 54 -28.20 1.11 13.39
CA MET A 54 -28.62 2.50 13.34
C MET A 54 -27.43 3.46 13.42
N VAL A 55 -26.49 3.25 14.35
CA VAL A 55 -25.26 4.04 14.48
C VAL A 55 -24.41 3.94 13.22
N VAL A 56 -24.24 2.74 12.66
CA VAL A 56 -23.48 2.53 11.41
C VAL A 56 -24.18 3.21 10.22
N ARG A 57 -25.52 3.17 10.14
CA ARG A 57 -26.27 3.87 9.08
C ARG A 57 -26.19 5.40 9.20
N LEU A 58 -26.13 5.92 10.42
CA LEU A 58 -26.06 7.36 10.70
C LEU A 58 -24.62 7.89 10.63
N MET A 59 -23.62 7.03 10.44
CA MET A 59 -22.23 7.45 10.33
C MET A 59 -22.02 8.17 8.99
N PRO A 60 -21.68 9.48 9.00
CA PRO A 60 -21.37 10.18 7.77
C PRO A 60 -20.12 9.55 7.14
N ALA A 61 -20.17 9.30 5.84
CA ALA A 61 -18.98 8.95 5.09
C ALA A 61 -18.07 10.18 5.07
N VAL A 62 -16.96 10.13 5.80
CA VAL A 62 -15.92 11.14 5.71
C VAL A 62 -15.23 10.92 4.37
N ALA A 63 -15.54 11.76 3.38
CA ALA A 63 -14.71 11.86 2.20
C ALA A 63 -13.37 12.46 2.64
N GLN A 64 -12.28 11.72 2.44
CA GLN A 64 -10.95 12.30 2.59
C GLN A 64 -10.68 13.12 1.34
N ASP A 65 -10.71 14.44 1.47
CA ASP A 65 -10.23 15.34 0.44
C ASP A 65 -8.72 15.13 0.35
N VAL A 66 -8.27 14.29 -0.60
CA VAL A 66 -6.83 14.20 -0.91
C VAL A 66 -6.46 15.55 -1.51
N PRO A 67 -5.65 16.38 -0.84
CA PRO A 67 -5.27 17.67 -1.40
C PRO A 67 -4.57 17.43 -2.73
N VAL A 68 -5.00 18.14 -3.76
CA VAL A 68 -4.35 18.09 -5.08
C VAL A 68 -2.95 18.69 -4.91
N VAL A 69 -1.94 17.83 -4.88
CA VAL A 69 -0.54 18.25 -4.85
C VAL A 69 -0.15 18.72 -6.24
N LEU A 70 0.03 20.04 -6.39
CA LEU A 70 0.56 20.63 -7.62
C LEU A 70 2.07 20.40 -7.67
N PHE A 71 2.50 19.59 -8.65
CA PHE A 71 3.91 19.22 -8.82
C PHE A 71 4.80 20.45 -8.97
N GLU A 72 4.34 21.44 -9.73
CA GLU A 72 5.07 22.66 -10.05
C GLU A 72 5.34 23.54 -8.83
N GLU A 73 4.38 23.60 -7.90
CA GLU A 73 4.47 24.47 -6.72
C GLU A 73 5.15 23.79 -5.55
N GLN A 74 4.91 22.49 -5.34
CA GLN A 74 5.34 21.79 -4.14
C GLN A 74 6.57 20.90 -4.36
N ILE A 75 6.66 20.22 -5.50
CA ILE A 75 7.66 19.18 -5.72
C ILE A 75 8.85 19.71 -6.52
N ARG A 76 8.59 20.39 -7.63
CA ARG A 76 9.61 20.96 -8.53
C ARG A 76 10.66 21.84 -7.81
N PRO A 77 10.33 22.76 -6.89
CA PRO A 77 11.36 23.55 -6.21
C PRO A 77 12.30 22.70 -5.36
N LEU A 78 11.81 21.61 -4.76
CA LEU A 78 12.63 20.68 -3.97
C LEU A 78 13.60 19.91 -4.87
N LEU A 79 13.13 19.43 -6.02
CA LEU A 79 13.99 18.74 -6.99
C LEU A 79 15.07 19.67 -7.54
N ILE A 80 14.74 20.93 -7.81
CA ILE A 80 15.72 21.91 -8.27
C ILE A 80 16.77 22.20 -7.20
N GLN A 81 16.36 22.40 -5.94
CA GLN A 81 17.29 22.76 -4.86
C GLN A 81 18.22 21.63 -4.42
N TYR A 82 17.77 20.38 -4.47
CA TYR A 82 18.51 19.27 -3.84
C TYR A 82 18.97 18.18 -4.81
N CYS A 83 18.43 18.13 -6.02
CA CYS A 83 18.65 16.99 -6.93
C CYS A 83 19.13 17.40 -8.32
N ALA A 84 18.68 18.54 -8.83
CA ALA A 84 18.96 18.97 -10.20
C ALA A 84 20.44 19.31 -10.45
N ASP A 85 21.20 19.62 -9.40
CA ASP A 85 22.64 19.89 -9.53
C ASP A 85 23.41 18.68 -10.09
N CYS A 86 23.02 17.45 -9.73
CA CYS A 86 23.66 16.20 -10.18
C CYS A 86 22.78 15.36 -11.13
N HIS A 87 21.46 15.58 -11.14
CA HIS A 87 20.47 14.82 -11.92
C HIS A 87 19.59 15.72 -12.79
N GLY A 88 20.18 16.81 -13.29
CA GLY A 88 19.55 17.81 -14.13
C GLY A 88 19.83 17.60 -15.63
N PRO A 89 19.58 18.62 -16.47
CA PRO A 89 19.92 18.56 -17.88
C PRO A 89 21.43 18.60 -18.14
N ASP A 90 22.17 19.32 -17.30
CA ASP A 90 23.60 19.61 -17.50
C ASP A 90 24.51 18.49 -16.97
N ASP A 91 24.18 17.92 -15.81
CA ASP A 91 24.84 16.73 -15.25
C ASP A 91 23.79 15.65 -14.91
N GLN A 92 24.04 14.42 -15.36
CA GLN A 92 23.16 13.26 -15.21
C GLN A 92 23.96 12.11 -14.62
N GLN A 93 24.38 12.27 -13.37
CA GLN A 93 25.12 11.26 -12.65
C GLN A 93 24.32 9.97 -12.63
N SER A 94 25.01 8.84 -12.84
CA SER A 94 24.37 7.52 -12.90
C SER A 94 23.29 7.40 -14.01
N GLY A 95 23.27 8.31 -14.99
CA GLY A 95 22.27 8.33 -16.06
C GLY A 95 20.85 8.66 -15.57
N LEU A 96 20.69 9.21 -14.36
CA LEU A 96 19.41 9.57 -13.78
C LEU A 96 19.11 11.06 -14.01
N ARG A 97 17.89 11.35 -14.46
CA ARG A 97 17.42 12.70 -14.76
C ARG A 97 16.00 12.93 -14.23
N LEU A 98 15.83 13.87 -13.29
CA LEU A 98 14.61 14.06 -12.50
C LEU A 98 13.77 15.30 -12.85
N ASP A 99 14.25 16.17 -13.74
CA ASP A 99 13.55 17.37 -14.20
C ASP A 99 12.38 17.07 -15.14
N ALA A 100 12.45 15.99 -15.91
CA ALA A 100 11.42 15.56 -16.85
C ALA A 100 10.77 14.25 -16.40
N ARG A 101 9.43 14.22 -16.41
CA ARG A 101 8.64 13.04 -16.00
C ARG A 101 9.13 11.76 -16.65
N HIS A 102 9.25 11.75 -17.98
CA HIS A 102 9.58 10.54 -18.72
C HIS A 102 11.00 10.01 -18.40
N SER A 103 11.99 10.87 -18.14
CA SER A 103 13.32 10.41 -17.72
C SER A 103 13.34 9.93 -16.27
N ALA A 104 12.55 10.56 -15.39
CA ALA A 104 12.44 10.13 -13.99
C ALA A 104 11.85 8.72 -13.87
N PHE A 105 10.82 8.40 -14.67
CA PHE A 105 10.23 7.06 -14.73
C PHE A 105 11.13 6.02 -15.39
N ARG A 106 12.04 6.42 -16.30
CA ARG A 106 13.04 5.50 -16.86
C ARG A 106 14.04 5.02 -15.80
N GLY A 107 14.33 5.87 -14.80
CA GLY A 107 15.33 5.59 -13.78
C GLY A 107 16.76 5.73 -14.31
N GLY A 108 17.73 5.34 -13.48
CA GLY A 108 19.16 5.44 -13.76
C GLY A 108 19.84 4.08 -13.84
N SER A 109 21.16 4.05 -13.69
CA SER A 109 21.94 2.81 -13.69
C SER A 109 21.60 1.86 -12.54
N SER A 110 21.02 2.39 -11.46
CA SER A 110 20.45 1.63 -10.34
C SER A 110 19.09 1.00 -10.64
N GLY A 111 18.53 1.26 -11.83
CA GLY A 111 17.21 0.78 -12.25
C GLY A 111 16.11 1.82 -12.08
N ALA A 112 14.86 1.35 -12.14
CA ALA A 112 13.68 2.21 -12.01
C ALA A 112 13.58 2.78 -10.59
N VAL A 113 13.48 4.11 -10.50
CA VAL A 113 13.34 4.84 -9.21
C VAL A 113 11.87 5.03 -8.85
N ILE A 114 10.99 5.13 -9.86
CA ILE A 114 9.55 5.36 -9.68
C ILE A 114 8.81 4.15 -10.28
N LEU A 115 8.01 3.48 -9.46
CA LEU A 115 7.14 2.38 -9.87
C LEU A 115 5.70 2.91 -10.10
N PRO A 116 5.00 2.44 -11.14
CA PRO A 116 3.63 2.85 -11.44
C PRO A 116 2.59 2.29 -10.47
#